data_AF-A0A8I2KGF9-F1
#
_entry.id   AF-A0A8I2KGF9-F1
#
_cell.length_a   1.000
_cell.length_b   1.000
_cell.length_c   1.000
_cell.angle_alpha   90.00
_cell.angle_beta   90.00
_cell.angle_gamma   90.00
#
_symmetry.space_group_name_H-M   'P 1'
#
loop_
_entity.id
_entity.type
_entity.pdbx_description
1 polymer ?
#
loop_
_entity_poly.entity_id
_entity_poly.type
_entity_poly.pdbx_seq_one_letter_code
_entity_poly.pdbx_strand_id
1 'polypeptide(L)'
;MPEPLKNLLHETLVADMADRIAANAPIFDRNRFVMLATDGLGALELMERSALIRDALFATLPGDFREAAAILKASLPAAGRPGLSGWMLLPVNQFIAARGLDHFDLGLDLLKALTPHFTAEFGIRPFIHRDQQRALAIISDWLDDPDQHVRRLASEGTRPRLPWAMRLPQLVKDPAPILPILIALMDDPEDYVRRSVANSLNDVAKDHPDLVAAFIASHIEGASPERRWLLKHASRTLLKNGHAQALANFGFAASDSLECELRLVNAEVMFGEGLDFEIRVTNAGERAQSLMIDYAVHHVKSDGSLSPKVFKCKAIMLAPGQSHTIERRHAMRPITTRRYYPGEHRIAILVNGAETASQSFVLVMPSPDQG
;
A
#
# COMPACT_ATOMS: atom_id res chain seq x y z
N MET A 1 -20.57 15.49 3.36
CA MET A 1 -19.81 14.26 3.04
C MET A 1 -18.72 14.64 2.06
N PRO A 2 -17.50 14.08 2.15
CA PRO A 2 -16.46 14.32 1.15
C PRO A 2 -16.92 13.87 -0.24
N GLU A 3 -16.47 14.55 -1.28
CA GLU A 3 -16.81 14.22 -2.66
C GLU A 3 -16.28 12.81 -3.05
N PRO A 4 -17.07 11.97 -3.72
CA PRO A 4 -16.62 10.66 -4.16
C PRO A 4 -15.45 10.73 -5.15
N LEU A 5 -14.44 9.88 -4.94
CA LEU A 5 -13.21 9.84 -5.77
C LEU A 5 -13.50 9.67 -7.28
N LYS A 6 -14.56 8.96 -7.65
CA LYS A 6 -14.99 8.77 -9.05
C LYS A 6 -15.26 10.08 -9.79
N ASN A 7 -15.63 11.14 -9.07
CA ASN A 7 -15.91 12.44 -9.67
C ASN A 7 -14.66 13.18 -10.14
N LEU A 8 -13.45 12.68 -9.85
CA LEU A 8 -12.22 13.19 -10.45
C LEU A 8 -12.12 12.87 -11.95
N LEU A 9 -12.92 11.93 -12.45
CA LEU A 9 -13.18 11.74 -13.89
C LEU A 9 -14.59 12.24 -14.19
N HIS A 10 -14.67 13.50 -14.62
CA HIS A 10 -15.92 14.22 -14.93
C HIS A 10 -15.89 14.79 -16.35
N GLU A 11 -17.05 15.23 -16.86
CA GLU A 11 -17.21 15.67 -18.25
C GLU A 11 -16.30 16.84 -18.64
N THR A 12 -16.10 17.82 -17.75
CA THR A 12 -15.16 18.93 -18.00
C THR A 12 -13.72 18.43 -18.14
N LEU A 13 -13.28 17.45 -17.34
CA LEU A 13 -11.95 16.85 -17.49
C LEU A 13 -11.81 16.13 -18.83
N VAL A 14 -12.87 15.45 -19.28
CA VAL A 14 -12.90 14.80 -20.60
C VAL A 14 -12.81 15.83 -21.72
N ALA A 15 -13.53 16.94 -21.64
CA ALA A 15 -13.45 18.03 -22.62
C ALA A 15 -12.04 18.63 -22.67
N ASP A 16 -11.45 18.94 -21.52
CA ASP A 16 -10.08 19.47 -21.42
C ASP A 16 -9.05 18.50 -21.98
N MET A 17 -9.22 17.20 -21.73
CA MET A 17 -8.39 16.13 -22.29
C MET A 17 -8.50 16.11 -23.82
N ALA A 18 -9.71 16.24 -24.37
CA ALA A 18 -9.95 16.29 -25.80
C ALA A 18 -9.24 17.48 -26.47
N ASP A 19 -9.31 18.67 -25.85
CA ASP A 19 -8.66 19.87 -26.34
C ASP A 19 -7.13 19.73 -26.40
N ARG A 20 -6.53 19.13 -25.37
CA ARG A 20 -5.08 18.89 -25.30
C ARG A 20 -4.59 17.90 -26.35
N ILE A 21 -5.40 16.89 -26.68
CA ILE A 21 -5.08 15.93 -27.74
C ILE A 21 -5.27 16.57 -29.12
N ALA A 22 -6.39 17.25 -29.36
CA ALA A 22 -6.69 17.92 -30.62
C ALA A 22 -5.62 18.97 -31.00
N ALA A 23 -5.09 19.70 -30.02
CA ALA A 23 -4.01 20.67 -30.21
C ALA A 23 -2.70 20.05 -30.77
N ASN A 24 -2.52 18.73 -30.64
CA ASN A 24 -1.34 18.00 -31.11
C ASN A 24 -1.65 16.99 -32.23
N ALA A 25 -2.92 16.87 -32.61
CA ALA A 25 -3.39 15.94 -33.64
C ALA A 25 -4.60 16.52 -34.37
N PRO A 26 -4.40 17.28 -35.46
CA PRO A 26 -5.51 17.90 -36.21
C PRO A 26 -6.54 16.90 -36.75
N ILE A 27 -6.14 15.64 -36.94
CA ILE A 27 -7.01 14.54 -37.38
C ILE A 27 -7.85 13.92 -36.25
N PHE A 28 -7.58 14.30 -34.98
CA PHE A 28 -8.29 13.76 -33.83
C PHE A 28 -9.72 14.30 -33.77
N ASP A 29 -10.70 13.39 -33.84
CA ASP A 29 -12.12 13.74 -33.75
C ASP A 29 -12.51 14.03 -32.30
N ARG A 30 -12.26 15.28 -31.88
CA ARG A 30 -12.55 15.80 -30.54
C ARG A 30 -14.00 15.57 -30.14
N ASN A 31 -14.95 15.85 -31.02
CA ASN A 31 -16.38 15.79 -30.71
C ASN A 31 -16.82 14.34 -30.50
N ARG A 32 -16.35 13.42 -31.36
CA ARG A 32 -16.59 11.99 -31.18
C ARG A 32 -15.95 11.46 -29.90
N PHE A 33 -14.73 11.91 -29.56
CA PHE A 33 -14.08 11.49 -28.31
C PHE A 33 -14.90 11.91 -27.09
N VAL A 34 -15.30 13.19 -27.00
CA VAL A 34 -16.10 13.68 -25.86
C VAL A 34 -17.41 12.91 -25.76
N MET A 35 -18.14 12.76 -26.87
CA MET A 35 -19.40 12.02 -26.90
C MET A 35 -19.24 10.58 -26.38
N LEU A 36 -18.22 9.84 -26.84
CA LEU A 36 -17.98 8.47 -26.40
C LEU A 36 -17.51 8.39 -24.94
N ALA A 37 -16.68 9.34 -24.51
CA ALA A 37 -16.08 9.33 -23.18
C ALA A 37 -17.04 9.82 -22.08
N THR A 38 -18.14 10.49 -22.43
CA THR A 38 -19.16 10.96 -21.47
C THR A 38 -20.47 10.16 -21.50
N ASP A 39 -20.67 9.28 -22.48
CA ASP A 39 -21.88 8.45 -22.58
C ASP A 39 -22.02 7.52 -21.37
N GLY A 40 -23.09 7.72 -20.57
CA GLY A 40 -23.34 6.96 -19.36
C GLY A 40 -22.35 7.18 -18.20
N LEU A 41 -21.42 8.15 -18.29
CA LEU A 41 -20.35 8.38 -17.32
C LEU A 41 -20.84 8.50 -15.86
N GLY A 42 -22.00 9.14 -15.66
CA GLY A 42 -22.58 9.38 -14.34
C GLY A 42 -22.89 8.10 -13.54
N ALA A 43 -23.20 6.99 -14.23
CA ALA A 43 -23.55 5.71 -13.62
C ALA A 43 -22.34 4.86 -13.19
N LEU A 44 -21.13 5.22 -13.64
CA LEU A 44 -19.94 4.40 -13.51
C LEU A 44 -19.12 4.74 -12.24
N GLU A 45 -18.44 3.75 -11.68
CA GLU A 45 -17.41 3.90 -10.65
C GLU A 45 -16.05 4.29 -11.25
N LEU A 46 -15.08 4.68 -10.41
CA LEU A 46 -13.82 5.30 -10.86
C LEU A 46 -13.09 4.54 -11.98
N MET A 47 -12.88 3.22 -11.80
CA MET A 47 -12.13 2.42 -12.78
C MET A 47 -12.92 2.18 -14.08
N GLU A 48 -14.25 2.13 -13.99
CA GLU A 48 -15.14 2.00 -15.14
C GLU A 48 -15.18 3.30 -15.95
N ARG A 49 -15.21 4.46 -15.28
CA ARG A 49 -15.05 5.78 -15.93
C ARG A 49 -13.73 5.87 -16.69
N SER A 50 -12.63 5.42 -16.09
CA SER A 50 -11.34 5.37 -16.78
C SER A 50 -11.38 4.44 -17.99
N ALA A 51 -12.01 3.27 -17.89
CA ALA A 51 -12.13 2.33 -19.01
C ALA A 51 -12.97 2.92 -20.16
N LEU A 52 -14.06 3.62 -19.86
CA LEU A 52 -14.87 4.32 -20.84
C LEU A 52 -14.04 5.37 -21.62
N ILE A 53 -13.29 6.20 -20.91
CA ILE A 53 -12.42 7.22 -21.54
C ILE A 53 -11.31 6.56 -22.37
N ARG A 54 -10.73 5.45 -21.89
CA ARG A 54 -9.76 4.65 -22.66
C ARG A 54 -10.37 4.11 -23.95
N ASP A 55 -11.60 3.61 -23.91
CA ASP A 55 -12.28 3.06 -25.10
C ASP A 55 -12.63 4.14 -26.10
N ALA A 56 -12.96 5.34 -25.64
CA ALA A 56 -13.06 6.52 -26.49
C ALA A 56 -11.71 6.85 -27.15
N LEU A 57 -10.58 6.80 -26.42
CA LEU A 57 -9.24 6.95 -27.01
C LEU A 57 -8.97 5.89 -28.08
N PHE A 58 -9.37 4.63 -27.85
CA PHE A 58 -9.23 3.58 -28.86
C PHE A 58 -9.99 3.89 -30.15
N ALA A 59 -11.17 4.49 -30.03
CA ALA A 59 -12.02 4.81 -31.17
C ALA A 59 -11.57 6.06 -31.96
N THR A 60 -10.77 6.95 -31.36
CA THR A 60 -10.45 8.26 -31.94
C THR A 60 -8.96 8.54 -32.16
N LEU A 61 -8.05 7.79 -31.54
CA LEU A 61 -6.63 7.82 -31.89
C LEU A 61 -6.30 6.89 -33.07
N PRO A 62 -5.20 7.13 -33.80
CA PRO A 62 -4.74 6.25 -34.86
C PRO A 62 -4.64 4.77 -34.45
N GLY A 63 -4.88 3.89 -35.42
CA GLY A 63 -4.76 2.44 -35.22
C GLY A 63 -3.32 1.98 -35.01
N ASP A 64 -2.35 2.63 -35.67
CA ASP A 64 -0.93 2.42 -35.40
C ASP A 64 -0.56 3.04 -34.04
N PHE A 65 -0.03 2.20 -33.15
CA PHE A 65 0.40 2.63 -31.83
C PHE A 65 1.56 3.64 -31.90
N ARG A 66 2.42 3.59 -32.92
CA ARG A 66 3.53 4.56 -33.04
C ARG A 66 3.00 5.97 -33.22
N GLU A 67 2.00 6.15 -34.08
CA GLU A 67 1.34 7.43 -34.30
C GLU A 67 0.58 7.88 -33.06
N ALA A 68 -0.22 6.99 -32.45
CA ALA A 68 -0.95 7.30 -31.23
C ALA A 68 -0.02 7.68 -30.07
N ALA A 69 1.10 6.99 -29.90
CA ALA A 69 2.11 7.27 -28.89
C ALA A 69 2.79 8.62 -29.11
N ALA A 70 3.09 8.98 -30.37
CA ALA A 70 3.64 10.29 -30.71
C ALA A 70 2.68 11.43 -30.34
N ILE A 71 1.38 11.26 -30.63
CA ILE A 71 0.33 12.22 -30.25
C ILE A 71 0.25 12.35 -28.73
N LEU A 72 0.12 11.23 -28.01
CA LEU A 72 0.00 11.23 -26.55
C LEU A 72 1.23 11.85 -25.87
N LYS A 73 2.43 11.55 -26.36
CA LYS A 73 3.68 12.16 -25.89
C LYS A 73 3.69 13.67 -26.15
N ALA A 74 3.30 14.09 -27.34
CA ALA A 74 3.19 15.50 -27.69
C ALA A 74 2.10 16.23 -26.88
N SER A 75 1.11 15.52 -26.36
CA SER A 75 0.08 16.08 -25.47
C SER A 75 0.47 16.14 -23.99
N LEU A 76 1.63 15.61 -23.58
CA LEU A 76 2.12 15.77 -22.21
C LEU A 76 2.56 17.22 -21.92
N PRO A 77 2.55 17.66 -20.65
CA PRO A 77 3.03 18.98 -20.26
C PRO A 77 4.46 19.24 -20.72
N ALA A 78 4.72 20.47 -21.15
CA ALA A 78 6.05 20.95 -21.49
C ALA A 78 6.25 22.35 -20.89
N ALA A 79 7.49 22.87 -20.87
CA ALA A 79 7.77 24.19 -20.34
C ALA A 79 6.85 25.26 -20.95
N GLY A 80 6.06 25.95 -20.11
CA GLY A 80 5.11 26.98 -20.54
C GLY A 80 3.85 26.48 -21.26
N ARG A 81 3.64 25.16 -21.39
CA ARG A 81 2.47 24.57 -22.06
C ARG A 81 1.81 23.52 -21.19
N PRO A 82 0.57 23.74 -20.74
CA PRO A 82 -0.16 22.73 -19.98
C PRO A 82 -0.50 21.56 -20.91
N GLY A 83 -0.41 20.33 -20.40
CA GLY A 83 -0.72 19.11 -21.15
C GLY A 83 -1.59 18.15 -20.35
N LEU A 84 -1.67 16.90 -20.81
CA LEU A 84 -2.38 15.83 -20.10
C LEU A 84 -1.70 15.57 -18.75
N SER A 85 -2.39 15.83 -17.65
CA SER A 85 -1.86 15.66 -16.30
C SER A 85 -2.93 15.20 -15.32
N GLY A 86 -2.49 14.74 -14.15
CA GLY A 86 -3.37 14.24 -13.10
C GLY A 86 -4.26 13.10 -13.61
N TRP A 87 -5.55 13.15 -13.27
CA TRP A 87 -6.50 12.08 -13.57
C TRP A 87 -6.76 11.86 -15.06
N MET A 88 -6.42 12.81 -15.94
CA MET A 88 -6.43 12.60 -17.40
C MET A 88 -5.53 11.43 -17.82
N LEU A 89 -4.50 11.12 -17.03
CA LEU A 89 -3.49 10.12 -17.36
C LEU A 89 -3.84 8.72 -16.87
N LEU A 90 -4.86 8.54 -16.03
CA LEU A 90 -5.34 7.20 -15.65
C LEU A 90 -5.88 6.39 -16.85
N PRO A 91 -6.76 6.94 -17.71
CA PRO A 91 -7.17 6.24 -18.94
C PRO A 91 -6.03 6.09 -19.95
N VAL A 92 -5.09 7.05 -20.00
CA VAL A 92 -3.91 6.98 -20.90
C VAL A 92 -2.98 5.84 -20.47
N ASN A 93 -2.77 5.62 -19.17
CA ASN A 93 -2.08 4.43 -18.66
C ASN A 93 -2.67 3.14 -19.21
N GLN A 94 -4.00 3.01 -19.14
CA GLN A 94 -4.71 1.82 -19.59
C GLN A 94 -4.65 1.66 -21.12
N PHE A 95 -4.67 2.77 -21.86
CA PHE A 95 -4.50 2.76 -23.31
C PHE A 95 -3.12 2.22 -23.70
N ILE A 96 -2.05 2.74 -23.07
CA ILE A 96 -0.66 2.32 -23.36
C ILE A 96 -0.46 0.85 -22.98
N ALA A 97 -0.97 0.43 -21.81
CA ALA A 97 -0.95 -0.96 -21.38
C ALA A 97 -1.60 -1.94 -22.37
N ALA A 98 -2.66 -1.51 -23.05
CA ALA A 98 -3.43 -2.36 -23.95
C ALA A 98 -2.87 -2.39 -25.39
N ARG A 99 -2.39 -1.25 -25.90
CA ARG A 99 -1.90 -1.13 -27.29
C ARG A 99 -0.38 -1.16 -27.45
N GLY A 100 0.37 -0.93 -26.37
CA GLY A 100 1.82 -0.76 -26.44
C GLY A 100 2.63 -2.05 -26.32
N LEU A 101 2.01 -3.20 -26.00
CA LEU A 101 2.74 -4.44 -25.71
C LEU A 101 3.58 -4.95 -26.90
N ASP A 102 3.11 -4.76 -28.13
CA ASP A 102 3.85 -5.12 -29.35
C ASP A 102 4.90 -4.07 -29.75
N HIS A 103 4.89 -2.91 -29.08
CA HIS A 103 5.85 -1.81 -29.24
C HIS A 103 6.58 -1.55 -27.92
N PHE A 104 7.13 -2.62 -27.35
CA PHE A 104 7.56 -2.71 -25.95
C PHE A 104 8.37 -1.51 -25.44
N ASP A 105 9.48 -1.15 -26.10
CA ASP A 105 10.35 -0.05 -25.65
C ASP A 105 9.64 1.29 -25.77
N LEU A 106 8.91 1.52 -26.87
CA LEU A 106 8.13 2.75 -27.08
C LEU A 106 7.02 2.91 -26.02
N GLY A 107 6.37 1.80 -25.65
CA GLY A 107 5.35 1.78 -24.61
C GLY A 107 5.94 2.15 -23.25
N LEU A 108 7.08 1.55 -22.87
CA LEU A 108 7.77 1.86 -21.62
C LEU A 108 8.34 3.29 -21.61
N ASP A 109 8.89 3.78 -22.71
CA ASP A 109 9.37 5.16 -22.85
C ASP A 109 8.25 6.18 -22.69
N LEU A 110 7.07 5.89 -23.25
CA LEU A 110 5.90 6.75 -23.10
C LEU A 110 5.40 6.75 -21.65
N LEU A 111 5.40 5.60 -20.98
CA LEU A 111 5.07 5.49 -19.55
C LEU A 111 6.07 6.24 -18.68
N LYS A 112 7.38 6.14 -18.99
CA LYS A 112 8.44 6.92 -18.34
C LYS A 112 8.19 8.41 -18.50
N ALA A 113 7.86 8.89 -19.70
CA ALA A 113 7.57 10.30 -19.96
C ALA A 113 6.27 10.78 -19.27
N LEU A 114 5.29 9.89 -19.12
CA LEU A 114 4.00 10.20 -18.51
C LEU A 114 4.09 10.34 -16.98
N THR A 115 4.90 9.51 -16.32
CA THR A 115 4.90 9.38 -14.85
C THR A 115 5.11 10.67 -14.06
N PRO A 116 5.92 11.67 -14.50
CA PRO A 116 6.08 12.93 -13.77
C PRO A 116 4.80 13.77 -13.68
N HIS A 117 3.80 13.48 -14.50
CA HIS A 117 2.56 14.26 -14.59
C HIS A 117 1.38 13.59 -13.89
N PHE A 118 1.55 12.35 -13.40
CA PHE A 118 0.59 11.60 -12.58
C PHE A 118 1.29 10.39 -11.94
N THR A 119 1.23 9.24 -12.60
CA THR A 119 1.95 8.00 -12.29
C THR A 119 1.77 7.04 -13.46
N ALA A 120 2.79 6.23 -13.76
CA ALA A 120 2.70 5.13 -14.72
C ALA A 120 2.58 3.74 -14.06
N GLU A 121 2.36 3.70 -12.73
CA GLU A 121 2.40 2.47 -11.93
C GLU A 121 1.36 1.41 -12.35
N PHE A 122 0.28 1.82 -13.02
CA PHE A 122 -0.73 0.91 -13.55
C PHE A 122 -0.34 0.40 -14.94
N GLY A 123 0.09 1.31 -15.82
CA GLY A 123 0.36 1.02 -17.23
C GLY A 123 1.60 0.17 -17.46
N ILE A 124 2.60 0.23 -16.57
CA ILE A 124 3.86 -0.52 -16.69
C ILE A 124 3.70 -2.03 -16.41
N ARG A 125 2.67 -2.41 -15.65
CA ARG A 125 2.56 -3.77 -15.11
C ARG A 125 2.25 -4.83 -16.16
N PRO A 126 1.40 -4.58 -17.17
CA PRO A 126 1.25 -5.48 -18.30
C PRO A 126 2.55 -5.77 -19.07
N PHE A 127 3.45 -4.79 -19.19
CA PHE A 127 4.78 -5.01 -19.80
C PHE A 127 5.63 -5.94 -18.94
N ILE A 128 5.70 -5.68 -17.63
CA ILE A 128 6.43 -6.56 -16.68
C ILE A 128 5.82 -7.97 -16.67
N HIS A 129 4.49 -8.09 -16.78
CA HIS A 129 3.83 -9.38 -16.83
C HIS A 129 4.09 -10.15 -18.13
N ARG A 130 4.17 -9.44 -19.26
CA ARG A 130 4.40 -10.00 -20.59
C ARG A 130 5.83 -10.52 -20.75
N ASP A 131 6.81 -9.73 -20.32
CA ASP A 131 8.24 -10.04 -20.39
C ASP A 131 8.98 -9.36 -19.23
N GLN A 132 9.01 -10.05 -18.09
CA GLN A 132 9.59 -9.53 -16.85
C GLN A 132 11.07 -9.20 -17.00
N GLN A 133 11.84 -10.07 -17.64
CA GLN A 133 13.29 -9.88 -17.78
C GLN A 133 13.59 -8.63 -18.60
N ARG A 134 12.93 -8.46 -19.76
CA ARG A 134 13.12 -7.29 -20.61
C ARG A 134 12.65 -6.01 -19.93
N ALA A 135 11.48 -6.04 -19.28
CA ALA A 135 10.96 -4.87 -18.57
C ALA A 135 11.91 -4.42 -17.46
N LEU A 136 12.38 -5.35 -16.62
CA LEU A 136 13.28 -5.02 -15.50
C LEU A 136 14.65 -4.52 -15.99
N ALA A 137 15.15 -5.01 -17.13
CA ALA A 137 16.36 -4.47 -17.73
C ALA A 137 16.20 -2.97 -18.08
N ILE A 138 15.13 -2.60 -18.78
CA ILE A 138 14.84 -1.20 -19.13
C ILE A 138 14.59 -0.35 -17.88
N ILE A 139 13.83 -0.87 -16.91
CA ILE A 139 13.51 -0.16 -15.67
C ILE A 139 14.77 0.08 -14.82
N SER A 140 15.78 -0.79 -14.93
CA SER A 140 17.04 -0.62 -14.19
C SER A 140 17.84 0.60 -14.67
N ASP A 141 17.63 1.06 -15.92
CA ASP A 141 18.25 2.30 -16.42
C ASP A 141 17.60 3.56 -15.81
N TRP A 142 16.52 3.41 -15.05
CA TRP A 142 15.77 4.53 -14.45
C TRP A 142 16.21 4.84 -13.03
N LEU A 143 17.11 4.04 -12.45
CA LEU A 143 17.48 4.14 -11.04
C LEU A 143 18.24 5.43 -10.72
N ASP A 144 18.98 5.97 -11.69
CA ASP A 144 19.73 7.23 -11.56
C ASP A 144 19.06 8.39 -12.32
N ASP A 145 17.80 8.23 -12.72
CA ASP A 145 17.09 9.29 -13.45
C ASP A 145 16.98 10.56 -12.58
N PRO A 146 17.22 11.76 -13.13
CA PRO A 146 17.13 13.00 -12.36
C PRO A 146 15.72 13.22 -11.79
N ASP A 147 14.68 12.69 -12.44
CA ASP A 147 13.30 12.83 -11.98
C ASP A 147 12.94 11.77 -10.94
N GLN A 148 12.61 12.22 -9.72
CA GLN A 148 12.18 11.36 -8.63
C GLN A 148 10.92 10.54 -8.95
N HIS A 149 10.03 11.02 -9.82
CA HIS A 149 8.85 10.28 -10.25
C HIS A 149 9.20 9.05 -11.08
N VAL A 150 10.28 9.14 -11.86
CA VAL A 150 10.81 8.04 -12.65
C VAL A 150 11.52 7.01 -11.74
N ARG A 151 12.39 7.47 -10.83
CA ARG A 151 13.02 6.58 -9.84
C ARG A 151 11.98 5.88 -8.96
N ARG A 152 10.96 6.61 -8.51
CA ARG A 152 9.83 6.05 -7.76
C ARG A 152 9.06 5.03 -8.59
N LEU A 153 8.84 5.27 -9.89
CA LEU A 153 8.16 4.30 -10.76
C LEU A 153 8.93 2.97 -10.85
N ALA A 154 10.26 3.00 -10.87
CA ALA A 154 11.08 1.79 -10.90
C ALA A 154 10.80 0.87 -9.69
N SER A 155 10.67 1.45 -8.50
CA SER A 155 10.25 0.72 -7.29
C SER A 155 8.75 0.40 -7.27
N GLU A 156 7.89 1.39 -7.53
CA GLU A 156 6.44 1.25 -7.33
C GLU A 156 5.80 0.36 -8.39
N GLY A 157 6.17 0.55 -9.65
CA GLY A 157 5.64 -0.20 -10.79
C GLY A 157 5.96 -1.68 -10.70
N THR A 158 7.09 -2.03 -10.06
CA THR A 158 7.58 -3.41 -9.88
C THR A 158 7.07 -4.06 -8.59
N ARG A 159 6.27 -3.37 -7.77
CA ARG A 159 5.71 -3.94 -6.53
C ARG A 159 4.93 -5.23 -6.80
N PRO A 160 5.17 -6.32 -6.05
CA PRO A 160 4.43 -7.58 -6.25
C PRO A 160 2.92 -7.44 -6.04
N ARG A 161 2.49 -6.61 -5.08
CA ARG A 161 1.10 -6.48 -4.60
C ARG A 161 0.59 -5.03 -4.58
N LEU A 162 0.86 -4.28 -5.65
CA LEU A 162 0.39 -2.90 -5.78
C LEU A 162 -1.15 -2.81 -5.62
N PRO A 163 -1.69 -1.96 -4.73
CA PRO A 163 -3.13 -1.73 -4.61
C PRO A 163 -3.75 -1.25 -5.91
N TRP A 164 -5.02 -1.61 -6.15
CA TRP A 164 -5.83 -1.23 -7.32
C TRP A 164 -5.31 -1.69 -8.70
N ALA A 165 -4.12 -2.30 -8.75
CA ALA A 165 -3.53 -2.84 -9.96
C ALA A 165 -3.51 -4.37 -9.96
N MET A 166 -3.27 -4.97 -11.12
CA MET A 166 -3.01 -6.41 -11.22
C MET A 166 -1.78 -6.78 -10.38
N ARG A 167 -1.78 -7.94 -9.71
CA ARG A 167 -0.56 -8.47 -9.08
C ARG A 167 0.46 -8.89 -10.13
N LEU A 168 1.74 -8.92 -9.76
CA LEU A 168 2.81 -9.50 -10.58
C LEU A 168 3.14 -10.88 -10.01
N PRO A 169 2.47 -11.97 -10.46
CA PRO A 169 2.55 -13.27 -9.79
C PRO A 169 3.95 -13.87 -9.77
N GLN A 170 4.77 -13.60 -10.81
CA GLN A 170 6.16 -14.05 -10.85
C GLN A 170 6.99 -13.37 -9.75
N LEU A 171 6.83 -12.06 -9.53
CA LEU A 171 7.49 -11.33 -8.43
C LEU A 171 6.90 -11.63 -7.04
N VAL A 172 5.64 -12.07 -6.97
CA VAL A 172 5.07 -12.63 -5.73
C VAL A 172 5.73 -13.96 -5.41
N LYS A 173 5.95 -14.81 -6.42
CA LYS A 173 6.58 -16.13 -6.25
C LYS A 173 8.07 -16.01 -5.94
N ASP A 174 8.79 -15.15 -6.65
CA ASP A 174 10.21 -14.91 -6.48
C ASP A 174 10.51 -13.40 -6.58
N PRO A 175 10.81 -12.74 -5.46
CA PRO A 175 11.12 -11.31 -5.43
C PRO A 175 12.58 -10.99 -5.79
N ALA A 176 13.45 -12.00 -5.97
CA ALA A 176 14.88 -11.77 -6.23
C ALA A 176 15.15 -10.78 -7.38
N PRO A 177 14.40 -10.78 -8.51
CA PRO A 177 14.64 -9.86 -9.62
C PRO A 177 14.46 -8.37 -9.29
N ILE A 178 13.68 -8.02 -8.26
CA ILE A 178 13.47 -6.61 -7.88
C ILE A 178 14.39 -6.15 -6.74
N LEU A 179 15.08 -7.07 -6.04
CA LEU A 179 15.97 -6.67 -4.94
C LEU A 179 17.08 -5.69 -5.35
N PRO A 180 17.73 -5.82 -6.52
CA PRO A 180 18.72 -4.84 -6.97
C PRO A 180 18.16 -3.42 -7.10
N ILE A 181 16.95 -3.28 -7.65
CA ILE A 181 16.22 -2.00 -7.75
C ILE A 181 15.97 -1.42 -6.36
N LEU A 182 15.48 -2.24 -5.43
CA LEU A 182 15.16 -1.80 -4.07
C LEU A 182 16.41 -1.39 -3.29
N ILE A 183 17.53 -2.10 -3.46
CA ILE A 183 18.82 -1.77 -2.83
C ILE A 183 19.32 -0.43 -3.36
N ALA A 184 19.33 -0.22 -4.68
CA ALA A 184 19.80 1.01 -5.30
C ALA A 184 19.02 2.25 -4.82
N LEU A 185 17.70 2.10 -4.61
CA LEU A 185 16.81 3.21 -4.23
C LEU A 185 16.59 3.36 -2.72
N MET A 186 17.18 2.50 -1.89
CA MET A 186 16.95 2.52 -0.44
C MET A 186 17.45 3.80 0.23
N ASP A 187 18.49 4.41 -0.34
CA ASP A 187 19.10 5.67 0.12
C ASP A 187 18.82 6.86 -0.78
N ASP A 188 17.80 6.75 -1.64
CA ASP A 188 17.37 7.86 -2.48
C ASP A 188 17.17 9.12 -1.63
N PRO A 189 17.60 10.31 -2.06
CA PRO A 189 17.42 11.55 -1.29
C PRO A 189 15.93 11.87 -1.05
N GLU A 190 15.03 11.42 -1.93
CA GLU A 190 13.61 11.73 -1.85
C GLU A 190 12.83 10.72 -1.00
N ASP A 191 12.12 11.23 0.01
CA ASP A 191 11.25 10.41 0.86
C ASP A 191 10.14 9.70 0.05
N TYR A 192 9.69 10.33 -1.03
CA TYR A 192 8.71 9.77 -1.96
C TYR A 192 9.18 8.44 -2.57
N VAL A 193 10.46 8.35 -2.96
CA VAL A 193 11.07 7.14 -3.52
C VAL A 193 11.28 6.09 -2.42
N ARG A 194 11.89 6.49 -1.30
CA ARG A 194 12.13 5.61 -0.14
C ARG A 194 10.85 4.96 0.40
N ARG A 195 9.74 5.69 0.43
CA ARG A 195 8.42 5.16 0.79
C ARG A 195 7.96 4.04 -0.14
N SER A 196 8.22 4.16 -1.45
CA SER A 196 7.92 3.11 -2.41
C SER A 196 8.73 1.86 -2.12
N VAL A 197 10.04 2.00 -1.86
CA VAL A 197 10.92 0.88 -1.51
C VAL A 197 10.41 0.15 -0.27
N ALA A 198 10.08 0.89 0.80
CA ALA A 198 9.52 0.29 2.01
C ALA A 198 8.16 -0.38 1.77
N ASN A 199 7.31 0.15 0.88
CA ASN A 199 6.07 -0.49 0.51
C ASN A 199 6.28 -1.78 -0.29
N SER A 200 7.26 -1.79 -1.20
CA SER A 200 7.66 -2.97 -1.98
C SER A 200 8.18 -4.08 -1.08
N LEU A 201 9.13 -3.76 -0.18
CA LEU A 201 9.63 -4.72 0.81
C LEU A 201 8.51 -5.26 1.73
N ASN A 202 7.57 -4.41 2.15
CA ASN A 202 6.43 -4.88 2.94
C ASN A 202 5.46 -5.75 2.12
N ASP A 203 5.37 -5.57 0.80
CA ASP A 203 4.60 -6.48 -0.06
C ASP A 203 5.29 -7.84 -0.16
N VAL A 204 6.63 -7.86 -0.30
CA VAL A 204 7.44 -9.09 -0.27
C VAL A 204 7.28 -9.82 1.07
N ALA A 205 7.28 -9.09 2.20
CA ALA A 205 7.17 -9.66 3.55
C ALA A 205 5.87 -10.45 3.81
N LYS A 206 4.84 -10.28 2.96
CA LYS A 206 3.58 -11.04 3.07
C LYS A 206 3.69 -12.48 2.59
N ASP A 207 4.67 -12.76 1.73
CA ASP A 207 4.91 -14.10 1.15
C ASP A 207 6.28 -14.66 1.51
N HIS A 208 7.27 -13.78 1.72
CA HIS A 208 8.67 -14.13 2.01
C HIS A 208 9.14 -13.41 3.29
N PRO A 209 8.54 -13.71 4.45
CA PRO A 209 8.81 -12.99 5.68
C PRO A 209 10.28 -13.11 6.15
N ASP A 210 10.85 -14.31 6.08
CA ASP A 210 12.24 -14.56 6.49
C ASP A 210 13.25 -13.86 5.58
N LEU A 211 12.97 -13.81 4.27
CA LEU A 211 13.80 -13.08 3.30
C LEU A 211 13.86 -11.59 3.66
N VAL A 212 12.71 -10.98 3.98
CA VAL A 212 12.70 -9.58 4.38
C VAL A 212 13.36 -9.39 5.74
N ALA A 213 13.12 -10.26 6.72
CA ALA A 213 13.81 -10.18 8.00
C ALA A 213 15.35 -10.24 7.86
N ALA A 214 15.87 -11.14 7.01
CA ALA A 214 17.29 -11.23 6.69
C ALA A 214 17.80 -9.99 5.93
N PHE A 215 17.04 -9.49 4.96
CA PHE A 215 17.36 -8.25 4.25
C PHE A 215 17.49 -7.07 5.22
N ILE A 216 16.57 -6.92 6.16
CA ILE A 216 16.64 -5.84 7.15
C ILE A 216 17.89 -6.00 8.03
N ALA A 217 18.18 -7.21 8.48
CA ALA A 217 19.35 -7.50 9.31
C ALA A 217 20.66 -7.06 8.63
N SER A 218 20.80 -7.32 7.33
CA SER A 218 22.01 -6.96 6.57
C SER A 218 22.14 -5.46 6.25
N HIS A 219 21.09 -4.66 6.45
CA HIS A 219 21.08 -3.24 6.04
C HIS A 219 20.83 -2.25 7.18
N ILE A 220 20.54 -2.72 8.40
CA ILE A 220 20.18 -1.85 9.54
C ILE A 220 21.39 -1.31 10.32
N GLU A 221 22.48 -2.06 10.35
CA GLU A 221 23.73 -1.62 10.97
C GLU A 221 24.32 -0.44 10.20
N GLY A 222 24.75 0.61 10.90
CA GLY A 222 25.28 1.83 10.28
C GLY A 222 24.28 2.65 9.45
N ALA A 223 23.01 2.22 9.33
CA ALA A 223 21.98 2.90 8.54
C ALA A 223 21.77 4.37 8.93
N SER A 224 21.52 5.26 7.97
CA SER A 224 21.07 6.63 8.25
C SER A 224 19.71 6.62 8.98
N PRO A 225 19.30 7.73 9.62
CA PRO A 225 17.95 7.87 10.18
C PRO A 225 16.85 7.56 9.15
N GLU A 226 17.03 7.99 7.90
CA GLU A 226 16.11 7.80 6.78
C GLU A 226 16.01 6.32 6.40
N ARG A 227 17.16 5.63 6.28
CA ARG A 227 17.19 4.19 5.99
C ARG A 227 16.59 3.39 7.15
N ARG A 228 16.91 3.73 8.41
CA ARG A 228 16.29 3.07 9.59
C ARG A 228 14.77 3.22 9.59
N TRP A 229 14.26 4.41 9.24
CA TRP A 229 12.83 4.64 9.09
C TRP A 229 12.22 3.77 7.99
N LEU A 230 12.85 3.72 6.80
CA LEU A 230 12.44 2.90 5.67
C LEU A 230 12.37 1.41 6.07
N LEU A 231 13.44 0.88 6.66
CA LEU A 231 13.54 -0.53 7.09
C LEU A 231 12.45 -0.88 8.12
N LYS A 232 12.18 0.04 9.07
CA LYS A 232 11.10 -0.13 10.05
C LYS A 232 9.72 -0.11 9.39
N HIS A 233 9.49 0.79 8.43
CA HIS A 233 8.24 0.86 7.68
C HIS A 233 8.04 -0.38 6.79
N ALA A 234 9.10 -0.89 6.18
CA ALA A 234 9.11 -2.14 5.43
C ALA A 234 8.72 -3.36 6.29
N SER A 235 9.14 -3.35 7.56
CA SER A 235 8.91 -4.44 8.50
C SER A 235 7.55 -4.40 9.20
N ARG A 236 6.70 -3.41 8.94
CA ARG A 236 5.47 -3.18 9.71
C ARG A 236 4.54 -4.39 9.80
N THR A 237 4.45 -5.19 8.74
CA THR A 237 3.66 -6.43 8.75
C THR A 237 4.33 -7.50 9.61
N LEU A 238 5.65 -7.68 9.49
CA LEU A 238 6.43 -8.63 10.30
C LEU A 238 6.37 -8.30 11.78
N LEU A 239 6.59 -7.04 12.15
CA LEU A 239 6.52 -6.56 13.52
C LEU A 239 5.12 -6.74 14.11
N LYS A 240 4.08 -6.49 13.30
CA LYS A 240 2.70 -6.70 13.72
C LYS A 240 2.34 -8.18 13.89
N ASN A 241 2.95 -9.06 13.10
CA ASN A 241 2.74 -10.50 13.16
C ASN A 241 3.67 -11.19 14.18
N GLY A 242 4.46 -10.44 14.94
CA GLY A 242 5.35 -11.01 15.96
C GLY A 242 6.55 -11.78 15.39
N HIS A 243 7.00 -11.47 14.18
CA HIS A 243 8.11 -12.18 13.56
C HIS A 243 9.41 -11.99 14.38
N ALA A 244 9.92 -13.08 14.96
CA ALA A 244 11.01 -13.04 15.94
C ALA A 244 12.27 -12.32 15.44
N GLN A 245 12.80 -12.71 14.27
CA GLN A 245 13.99 -12.07 13.71
C GLN A 245 13.77 -10.59 13.38
N ALA A 246 12.63 -10.23 12.78
CA ALA A 246 12.33 -8.84 12.48
C ALA A 246 12.24 -7.98 13.75
N LEU A 247 11.61 -8.50 14.81
CA LEU A 247 11.59 -7.83 16.11
C LEU A 247 12.99 -7.68 16.70
N ALA A 248 13.80 -8.74 16.68
CA ALA A 248 15.19 -8.72 17.15
C ALA A 248 16.04 -7.69 16.39
N ASN A 249 15.86 -7.54 15.07
CA ASN A 249 16.55 -6.53 14.27
C ASN A 249 16.33 -5.11 14.80
N PHE A 250 15.16 -4.82 15.39
CA PHE A 250 14.85 -3.51 16.00
C PHE A 250 15.03 -3.48 17.52
N GLY A 251 15.74 -4.46 18.10
CA GLY A 251 16.05 -4.52 19.53
C GLY A 251 14.95 -5.14 20.42
N PHE A 252 13.92 -5.73 19.83
CA PHE A 252 12.80 -6.35 20.54
C PHE A 252 12.95 -7.88 20.59
N ALA A 253 14.10 -8.37 21.07
CA ALA A 253 14.32 -9.81 21.19
C ALA A 253 13.35 -10.44 22.21
N ALA A 254 13.03 -11.72 22.01
CA ALA A 254 12.28 -12.49 22.99
C ALA A 254 13.05 -12.53 24.33
N SER A 255 12.30 -12.54 25.43
CA SER A 255 12.87 -12.57 26.77
C SER A 255 11.94 -13.34 27.70
N ASP A 256 12.48 -14.38 28.34
CA ASP A 256 11.75 -15.16 29.34
C ASP A 256 11.67 -14.45 30.70
N SER A 257 12.40 -13.35 30.88
CA SER A 257 12.44 -12.57 32.12
C SER A 257 11.39 -11.45 32.17
N LEU A 258 10.43 -11.45 31.24
CA LEU A 258 9.34 -10.47 31.21
C LEU A 258 8.08 -11.08 31.80
N GLU A 259 7.60 -10.49 32.88
CA GLU A 259 6.33 -10.85 33.50
C GLU A 259 5.24 -9.89 33.02
N CYS A 260 4.08 -10.42 32.65
CA CYS A 260 2.97 -9.63 32.15
C CYS A 260 1.66 -10.02 32.83
N GLU A 261 0.96 -9.04 33.37
CA GLU A 261 -0.37 -9.19 33.94
C GLU A 261 -1.38 -8.41 33.10
N LEU A 262 -2.56 -9.00 32.88
CA LEU A 262 -3.70 -8.37 32.24
C LEU A 262 -4.88 -8.39 33.20
N ARG A 263 -5.51 -7.23 33.41
CA ARG A 263 -6.72 -7.07 34.21
C ARG A 263 -7.81 -6.40 33.37
N LEU A 264 -8.97 -7.04 33.25
CA LEU A 264 -10.15 -6.40 32.66
C LEU A 264 -10.87 -5.57 33.71
N VAL A 265 -11.22 -4.33 33.37
CA VAL A 265 -12.06 -3.48 34.22
C VAL A 265 -13.53 -3.87 34.04
N ASN A 266 -13.91 -4.26 32.83
CA ASN A 266 -15.20 -4.86 32.50
C ASN A 266 -15.01 -6.11 31.63
N ALA A 267 -15.63 -7.23 32.04
CA ALA A 267 -15.59 -8.49 31.28
C ALA A 267 -16.81 -8.68 30.36
N GLU A 268 -17.77 -7.77 30.41
CA GLU A 268 -18.91 -7.68 29.50
C GLU A 268 -18.92 -6.30 28.83
N VAL A 269 -19.14 -6.27 27.52
CA VAL A 269 -19.11 -5.05 26.69
C VAL A 269 -20.39 -4.96 25.89
N MET A 270 -21.11 -3.86 26.04
CA MET A 270 -22.24 -3.55 25.17
C MET A 270 -21.74 -3.03 23.82
N PHE A 271 -22.25 -3.56 22.71
CA PHE A 271 -21.89 -3.06 21.38
C PHE A 271 -22.28 -1.58 21.22
N GLY A 272 -21.31 -0.76 20.84
CA GLY A 272 -21.36 0.70 20.89
C GLY A 272 -20.39 1.29 21.92
N GLU A 273 -20.02 0.51 22.94
CA GLU A 273 -19.13 0.93 24.03
C GLU A 273 -17.69 0.45 23.81
N GLY A 274 -16.97 0.13 24.89
CA GLY A 274 -15.58 -0.31 24.83
C GLY A 274 -15.18 -1.22 25.99
N LEU A 275 -14.17 -2.03 25.71
CA LEU A 275 -13.48 -2.85 26.69
C LEU A 275 -12.39 -2.03 27.36
N ASP A 276 -12.49 -1.80 28.66
CA ASP A 276 -11.46 -1.15 29.47
C ASP A 276 -10.59 -2.23 30.15
N PHE A 277 -9.27 -2.08 30.04
CA PHE A 277 -8.31 -3.03 30.58
C PHE A 277 -6.99 -2.36 30.94
N GLU A 278 -6.26 -3.04 31.80
CA GLU A 278 -4.96 -2.64 32.32
C GLU A 278 -3.94 -3.73 32.03
N ILE A 279 -2.77 -3.30 31.56
CA ILE A 279 -1.60 -4.14 31.32
C ILE A 279 -0.52 -3.70 32.31
N ARG A 280 0.05 -4.62 33.07
CA ARG A 280 1.26 -4.39 33.84
C ARG A 280 2.36 -5.29 33.32
N VAL A 281 3.50 -4.71 32.95
CA VAL A 281 4.68 -5.47 32.50
C VAL A 281 5.85 -5.17 33.43
N THR A 282 6.55 -6.20 33.87
CA THR A 282 7.73 -6.11 34.74
C THR A 282 8.92 -6.77 34.07
N ASN A 283 10.08 -6.10 34.10
CA ASN A 283 11.34 -6.71 33.73
C ASN A 283 11.95 -7.39 34.96
N ALA A 284 11.76 -8.69 35.10
CA ALA A 284 12.33 -9.51 36.17
C ALA A 284 13.79 -9.94 35.87
N GLY A 285 14.37 -9.48 34.77
CA GLY A 285 15.74 -9.78 34.37
C GLY A 285 16.77 -8.80 34.93
N GLU A 286 18.04 -9.09 34.66
CA GLU A 286 19.20 -8.32 35.15
C GLU A 286 19.68 -7.22 34.18
N ARG A 287 19.09 -7.14 32.98
CA ARG A 287 19.47 -6.16 31.95
C ARG A 287 18.29 -5.30 31.55
N ALA A 288 18.56 -4.08 31.10
CA ALA A 288 17.54 -3.25 30.48
C ALA A 288 17.02 -3.92 29.20
N GLN A 289 15.70 -3.87 28.99
CA GLN A 289 15.05 -4.49 27.84
C GLN A 289 14.17 -3.50 27.11
N SER A 290 14.23 -3.53 25.77
CA SER A 290 13.27 -2.82 24.92
C SER A 290 12.06 -3.71 24.65
N LEU A 291 10.89 -3.17 24.91
CA LEU A 291 9.61 -3.86 24.80
C LEU A 291 8.76 -3.19 23.72
N MET A 292 8.24 -3.99 22.79
CA MET A 292 7.10 -3.66 21.95
C MET A 292 5.87 -4.35 22.52
N ILE A 293 5.00 -3.58 23.14
CA ILE A 293 3.75 -4.03 23.74
C ILE A 293 2.64 -3.72 22.74
N ASP A 294 1.95 -4.76 22.29
CA ASP A 294 0.75 -4.72 21.45
C ASP A 294 -0.36 -5.54 22.13
N TYR A 295 -1.58 -5.47 21.61
CA TYR A 295 -2.65 -6.39 22.03
C TYR A 295 -3.43 -6.88 20.82
N ALA A 296 -3.87 -8.13 20.88
CA ALA A 296 -4.75 -8.73 19.90
C ALA A 296 -6.17 -8.87 20.46
N VAL A 297 -7.17 -8.42 19.71
CA VAL A 297 -8.56 -8.79 19.98
C VAL A 297 -8.93 -9.91 19.01
N HIS A 298 -9.21 -11.08 19.57
CA HIS A 298 -9.71 -12.25 18.89
C HIS A 298 -11.23 -12.12 18.79
N HIS A 299 -11.67 -11.70 17.61
CA HIS A 299 -13.08 -11.44 17.36
C HIS A 299 -13.81 -12.71 16.95
N VAL A 300 -15.00 -12.91 17.52
CA VAL A 300 -15.96 -13.92 17.04
C VAL A 300 -16.35 -13.63 15.60
N LYS A 301 -16.40 -14.68 14.79
CA LYS A 301 -16.80 -14.68 13.38
C LYS A 301 -18.20 -15.29 13.24
N SER A 302 -18.77 -15.24 12.04
CA SER A 302 -20.12 -15.78 11.78
C SER A 302 -20.24 -17.29 12.05
N ASP A 303 -19.14 -18.02 11.99
CA ASP A 303 -19.06 -19.45 12.25
C ASP A 303 -18.70 -19.77 13.73
N GLY A 304 -18.64 -18.76 14.60
CA GLY A 304 -18.24 -18.90 16.00
C GLY A 304 -16.72 -18.98 16.23
N SER A 305 -15.90 -19.05 15.18
CA SER A 305 -14.44 -19.06 15.32
C SER A 305 -13.90 -17.70 15.78
N LEU A 306 -12.68 -17.71 16.32
CA LEU A 306 -11.97 -16.51 16.75
C LEU A 306 -10.92 -16.10 15.72
N SER A 307 -10.92 -14.82 15.34
CA SER A 307 -9.94 -14.24 14.42
C SER A 307 -9.20 -13.06 15.04
N PRO A 308 -7.86 -13.11 15.16
CA PRO A 308 -7.09 -12.07 15.82
C PRO A 308 -7.01 -10.80 14.97
N LYS A 309 -7.09 -9.65 15.65
CA LYS A 309 -6.65 -8.36 15.13
C LYS A 309 -5.70 -7.72 16.11
N VAL A 310 -4.45 -7.54 15.68
CA VAL A 310 -3.42 -6.85 16.46
C VAL A 310 -3.58 -5.33 16.34
N PHE A 311 -3.47 -4.66 17.49
CA PHE A 311 -3.49 -3.21 17.69
C PHE A 311 -2.20 -2.77 18.37
N LYS A 312 -1.65 -1.64 17.92
CA LYS A 312 -0.44 -1.07 18.52
C LYS A 312 -0.75 -0.49 19.90
N CYS A 313 0.10 -0.74 20.89
CA CYS A 313 -0.08 -0.17 22.23
C CYS A 313 1.04 0.79 22.63
N LYS A 314 2.27 0.29 22.85
CA LYS A 314 3.39 1.12 23.33
C LYS A 314 4.73 0.45 23.05
N ALA A 315 5.77 1.24 22.79
CA ALA A 315 7.16 0.79 22.86
C ALA A 315 7.87 1.51 24.00
N ILE A 316 8.54 0.77 24.89
CA ILE A 316 9.22 1.30 26.08
C ILE A 316 10.53 0.56 26.34
N MET A 317 11.44 1.16 27.10
CA MET A 317 12.59 0.48 27.68
C MET A 317 12.37 0.35 29.19
N LEU A 318 12.57 -0.85 29.74
CA LEU A 318 12.47 -1.13 31.17
C LEU A 318 13.83 -1.50 31.73
N ALA A 319 14.24 -0.83 32.80
CA ALA A 319 15.40 -1.22 33.61
C ALA A 319 15.13 -2.54 34.37
N PRO A 320 16.18 -3.23 34.86
CA PRO A 320 16.03 -4.39 35.74
C PRO A 320 15.11 -4.09 36.94
N GLY A 321 14.16 -4.97 37.23
CA GLY A 321 13.17 -4.85 38.31
C GLY A 321 12.08 -3.79 38.08
N GLN A 322 12.10 -3.05 36.96
CA GLN A 322 11.12 -2.00 36.71
C GLN A 322 9.79 -2.57 36.20
N SER A 323 8.68 -2.07 36.74
CA SER A 323 7.34 -2.29 36.19
C SER A 323 6.81 -1.05 35.47
N HIS A 324 5.96 -1.25 34.47
CA HIS A 324 5.19 -0.19 33.83
C HIS A 324 3.73 -0.62 33.62
N THR A 325 2.80 0.25 34.01
CA THR A 325 1.35 0.02 33.87
C THR A 325 0.76 0.85 32.72
N ILE A 326 -0.16 0.25 31.97
CA ILE A 326 -0.84 0.86 30.82
C ILE A 326 -2.33 0.61 30.95
N GLU A 327 -3.10 1.69 31.05
CA GLU A 327 -4.57 1.65 30.95
C GLU A 327 -4.99 1.89 29.50
N ARG A 328 -5.97 1.11 29.01
CA ARG A 328 -6.47 1.19 27.64
C ARG A 328 -7.97 0.92 27.56
N ARG A 329 -8.61 1.59 26.59
CA ARG A 329 -9.97 1.31 26.12
C ARG A 329 -9.94 0.85 24.66
N HIS A 330 -10.58 -0.27 24.37
CA HIS A 330 -10.81 -0.75 23.00
C HIS A 330 -12.28 -0.60 22.61
N ALA A 331 -12.58 0.30 21.66
CA ALA A 331 -13.95 0.54 21.23
C ALA A 331 -14.53 -0.62 20.42
N MET A 332 -15.69 -1.12 20.83
CA MET A 332 -16.48 -2.17 20.17
C MET A 332 -17.72 -1.56 19.53
N ARG A 333 -17.53 -0.81 18.45
CA ARG A 333 -18.58 0.00 17.79
C ARG A 333 -18.62 -0.20 16.27
N PRO A 334 -19.71 0.24 15.57
CA PRO A 334 -19.82 0.10 14.12
C PRO A 334 -18.64 0.72 13.37
N ILE A 335 -18.07 -0.04 12.42
CA ILE A 335 -17.09 0.43 11.44
C ILE A 335 -17.41 -0.17 10.07
N THR A 336 -16.97 0.47 8.99
CA THR A 336 -17.28 0.04 7.61
C THR A 336 -16.55 -1.23 7.18
N THR A 337 -15.47 -1.61 7.88
CA THR A 337 -14.56 -2.69 7.47
C THR A 337 -14.74 -3.99 8.23
N ARG A 338 -15.65 -4.04 9.22
CA ARG A 338 -15.86 -5.23 10.06
C ARG A 338 -17.28 -5.31 10.58
N ARG A 339 -17.86 -6.51 10.47
CA ARG A 339 -19.05 -6.92 11.20
C ARG A 339 -18.66 -7.56 12.53
N TYR A 340 -19.34 -7.17 13.60
CA TYR A 340 -19.20 -7.76 14.93
C TYR A 340 -20.29 -8.79 15.17
N TYR A 341 -19.97 -9.80 15.97
CA TYR A 341 -20.87 -10.89 16.36
C TYR A 341 -20.88 -10.99 17.89
N PRO A 342 -22.05 -11.23 18.52
CA PRO A 342 -22.14 -11.43 19.97
C PRO A 342 -21.39 -12.68 20.40
N GLY A 343 -21.12 -12.79 21.71
CA GLY A 343 -20.52 -13.98 22.32
C GLY A 343 -19.18 -13.70 22.99
N GLU A 344 -18.43 -14.77 23.28
CA GLU A 344 -17.14 -14.67 23.96
C GLU A 344 -16.02 -14.32 22.97
N HIS A 345 -15.43 -13.13 23.15
CA HIS A 345 -14.22 -12.68 22.47
C HIS A 345 -13.03 -12.85 23.42
N ARG A 346 -11.81 -12.80 22.89
CA ARG A 346 -10.58 -12.90 23.69
C ARG A 346 -9.66 -11.72 23.43
N ILE A 347 -9.06 -11.18 24.48
CA ILE A 347 -7.97 -10.20 24.39
C ILE A 347 -6.67 -10.88 24.83
N ALA A 348 -5.60 -10.66 24.07
CA ALA A 348 -4.27 -11.20 24.33
C ALA A 348 -3.24 -10.07 24.28
N ILE A 349 -2.32 -10.02 25.24
CA ILE A 349 -1.20 -9.08 25.28
C ILE A 349 0.00 -9.72 24.60
N LEU A 350 0.59 -8.97 23.68
CA LEU A 350 1.76 -9.37 22.93
C LEU A 350 2.95 -8.52 23.38
N VAL A 351 3.96 -9.12 23.97
CA VAL A 351 5.21 -8.45 24.32
C VAL A 351 6.33 -9.03 23.46
N ASN A 352 6.98 -8.17 22.68
CA ASN A 352 7.99 -8.59 21.70
C ASN A 352 7.47 -9.73 20.79
N GLY A 353 6.21 -9.64 20.37
CA GLY A 353 5.55 -10.59 19.47
C GLY A 353 5.04 -11.87 20.13
N ALA A 354 5.46 -12.20 21.35
CA ALA A 354 4.99 -13.36 22.09
C ALA A 354 3.73 -13.04 22.88
N GLU A 355 2.77 -13.97 22.91
CA GLU A 355 1.60 -13.87 23.79
C GLU A 355 2.03 -14.12 25.24
N THR A 356 1.84 -13.12 26.11
CA THR A 356 2.31 -13.19 27.52
C THR A 356 1.17 -13.21 28.53
N ALA A 357 -0.02 -12.72 28.16
CA ALA A 357 -1.22 -12.75 29.00
C ALA A 357 -2.47 -12.72 28.12
N SER A 358 -3.58 -13.31 28.58
CA SER A 358 -4.86 -13.22 27.88
C SER A 358 -6.05 -13.35 28.82
N GLN A 359 -7.20 -12.80 28.43
CA GLN A 359 -8.49 -12.96 29.10
C GLN A 359 -9.64 -13.01 28.07
N SER A 360 -10.76 -13.62 28.45
CA SER A 360 -12.01 -13.60 27.69
C SER A 360 -12.93 -12.47 28.16
N PHE A 361 -13.74 -11.93 27.24
CA PHE A 361 -14.81 -10.98 27.53
C PHE A 361 -16.02 -11.24 26.62
N VAL A 362 -17.21 -10.90 27.09
CA VAL A 362 -18.46 -11.11 26.34
C VAL A 362 -18.86 -9.83 25.62
N LEU A 363 -19.07 -9.91 24.30
CA LEU A 363 -19.72 -8.84 23.53
C LEU A 363 -21.22 -9.11 23.48
N VAL A 364 -22.00 -8.19 24.01
CA VAL A 364 -23.46 -8.21 23.95
C VAL A 364 -23.91 -7.26 22.85
N MET A 365 -24.92 -7.64 22.07
CA MET A 365 -25.52 -6.77 21.05
C MET A 365 -26.79 -6.13 21.61
N PRO A 366 -27.11 -4.87 21.26
CA PRO A 366 -28.37 -4.26 21.67
C PRO A 366 -29.55 -5.12 21.22
N SER A 367 -30.56 -5.27 22.09
CA SER A 367 -31.77 -6.02 21.77
C SER A 367 -32.44 -5.44 20.51
N PRO A 368 -33.02 -6.28 19.63
CA PRO A 368 -33.68 -5.80 18.41
C PRO A 368 -34.88 -4.86 18.63
N ASP A 369 -35.37 -4.67 19.86
CA ASP A 369 -36.54 -3.85 20.17
C ASP A 369 -36.23 -2.74 21.17
N GLN A 370 -35.86 -1.57 20.65
CA GLN A 370 -36.31 -0.23 21.10
C GLN A 370 -36.08 0.73 19.92
N GLY A 371 -37.03 0.76 18.98
CA GLY A 371 -37.02 1.65 17.81
C GLY A 371 -38.19 1.40 16.89
#